data_AF-A0A7J6GWY5-F1
#
_entry.id   AF-A0A7J6GWY5-F1
#
_cell.length_a   1.000
_cell.length_b   1.000
_cell.length_c   1.000
_cell.angle_alpha   90.00
_cell.angle_beta   90.00
_cell.angle_gamma   90.00
#
_symmetry.space_group_name_H-M   'P 1'
#
loop_
_entity.id
_entity.type
_entity.pdbx_description
1 polymer ?
#
loop_
_entity_poly.entity_id
_entity_poly.type
_entity_poly.pdbx_seq_one_letter_code
_entity_poly.pdbx_strand_id
1 'polypeptide(L)'
;MMMVYNIHTEPSAIGVKYSDSKGKSHKAFLRRKGEIILSAGAIGSPQLLLLSGIGPQSQHPNVGKFMADNPMNIINILLPNSSMEPSITKVVGINDNYFIEPVIFQPQLNMTSGSLAEKIPGPLSIGSLWLANSTDVKVTPNVRFNYFDNPIDLSRCVMGMRKIGEMLETKAMNQFKHNGELLFSGPSLPNNNSNNWEWESFCRTTVGTFYHYHGGCVVGKVVDGDFNVMGIKSVRVVDGSTFNISPGTNPQATLMMLGR
;
A
#
# COMPACT_ATOMS: atom_id res chain seq x y z
N MET A 1 -13.56 8.12 15.10
CA MET A 1 -12.91 8.60 16.33
C MET A 1 -12.58 10.08 16.12
N MET A 2 -12.69 10.94 17.13
CA MET A 2 -12.33 12.37 17.00
C MET A 2 -11.58 12.79 18.26
N MET A 3 -10.42 13.45 18.12
CA MET A 3 -9.60 13.88 19.25
C MET A 3 -10.05 15.25 19.77
N VAL A 4 -9.93 15.43 21.09
CA VAL A 4 -10.24 16.69 21.77
C VAL A 4 -8.94 17.32 22.26
N TYR A 5 -8.80 18.65 22.10
CA TYR A 5 -7.63 19.41 22.51
C TYR A 5 -7.99 20.61 23.39
N ASN A 6 -7.07 21.04 24.24
CA ASN A 6 -7.16 22.34 24.93
C ASN A 6 -6.41 23.42 24.13
N ILE A 7 -7.02 24.59 23.94
CA ILE A 7 -6.53 25.70 23.09
C ILE A 7 -5.60 26.61 23.92
N HIS A 8 -4.49 26.05 24.41
CA HIS A 8 -3.36 26.83 24.93
C HIS A 8 -2.24 26.92 23.88
N THR A 9 -1.16 27.64 24.18
CA THR A 9 -0.04 27.91 23.26
C THR A 9 0.58 26.67 22.61
N GLU A 10 0.41 25.48 23.19
CA GLU A 10 0.64 24.19 22.56
C GLU A 10 -0.58 23.26 22.79
N PRO A 11 -1.28 22.82 21.74
CA PRO A 11 -2.42 21.92 21.89
C PRO A 11 -1.99 20.56 22.46
N SER A 12 -2.83 19.98 23.31
CA SER A 12 -2.61 18.64 23.90
C SER A 12 -3.85 17.78 23.70
N ALA A 13 -3.67 16.57 23.19
CA ALA A 13 -4.75 15.59 23.10
C ALA A 13 -5.19 15.20 24.52
N ILE A 14 -6.51 15.11 24.76
CA ILE A 14 -7.06 14.77 26.09
C ILE A 14 -7.91 13.51 26.09
N GLY A 15 -8.35 13.04 24.92
CA GLY A 15 -9.27 11.93 24.80
C GLY A 15 -9.83 11.75 23.40
N VAL A 16 -10.67 10.72 23.27
CA VAL A 16 -11.26 10.29 22.01
C VAL A 16 -12.77 10.14 22.15
N LYS A 17 -13.51 10.49 21.09
CA LYS A 17 -14.92 10.17 20.92
C LYS A 17 -15.08 8.98 19.97
N TYR A 18 -15.86 7.96 20.32
CA TYR A 18 -16.17 6.82 19.47
C TYR A 18 -17.66 6.46 19.53
N SER A 19 -18.12 5.61 18.61
CA SER A 19 -19.51 5.14 18.58
C SER A 19 -19.53 3.61 18.57
N ASP A 20 -20.48 3.01 19.29
CA ASP A 20 -20.68 1.56 19.29
C ASP A 20 -21.53 1.08 18.10
N SER A 21 -21.75 -0.24 18.00
CA SER A 21 -22.55 -0.85 16.94
C SER A 21 -24.02 -0.42 16.94
N LYS A 22 -24.53 0.14 18.04
CA LYS A 22 -25.89 0.69 18.15
C LYS A 22 -25.93 2.20 17.82
N GLY A 23 -24.79 2.79 17.46
CA GLY A 23 -24.67 4.22 17.14
C GLY A 23 -24.57 5.12 18.38
N LYS A 24 -24.51 4.58 19.60
CA LYS A 24 -24.37 5.38 20.81
C LYS A 24 -22.94 5.92 20.89
N SER A 25 -22.83 7.22 21.16
CA SER A 25 -21.53 7.89 21.31
C SER A 25 -20.98 7.74 22.73
N HIS A 26 -19.68 7.47 22.80
CA HIS A 26 -18.88 7.32 24.01
C HIS A 26 -17.65 8.23 23.97
N LYS A 27 -17.07 8.50 25.14
CA LYS A 27 -15.83 9.26 25.30
C LYS A 27 -14.87 8.51 26.22
N ALA A 28 -13.59 8.51 25.88
CA ALA A 28 -12.52 8.02 26.75
C ALA A 28 -11.46 9.12 26.88
N PHE A 29 -10.96 9.34 28.10
CA PHE A 29 -10.02 10.41 28.42
C PHE A 29 -8.72 9.87 28.99
N LEU A 30 -7.64 10.63 28.78
CA LEU A 30 -6.32 10.32 29.31
C LEU A 30 -6.25 10.52 30.82
N ARG A 31 -5.43 9.70 31.48
CA ARG A 31 -4.93 9.97 32.83
C ARG A 31 -3.74 10.93 32.78
N ARG A 32 -3.26 11.39 33.94
CA ARG A 32 -2.05 12.22 34.03
C ARG A 32 -0.87 11.49 33.38
N LYS A 33 -0.19 12.14 32.43
CA LYS A 33 0.91 11.60 31.60
C LYS A 33 0.50 10.45 30.64
N GLY A 34 -0.79 10.27 30.38
CA GLY A 34 -1.24 9.35 29.34
C GLY A 34 -1.06 9.95 27.94
N GLU A 35 -1.13 9.09 26.92
CA GLU A 35 -1.01 9.47 25.51
C GLU A 35 -2.07 8.74 24.67
N ILE A 36 -2.49 9.34 23.55
CA ILE A 36 -3.31 8.70 22.51
C ILE A 36 -2.39 8.19 21.42
N ILE A 37 -2.48 6.91 21.06
CA ILE A 37 -1.76 6.34 19.93
C ILE A 37 -2.76 6.05 18.81
N LEU A 38 -2.52 6.63 17.63
CA LEU A 38 -3.22 6.27 16.40
C LEU A 38 -2.49 5.12 15.71
N SER A 39 -3.20 4.00 15.56
CA SER A 39 -2.77 2.84 14.77
C SER A 39 -3.90 2.41 13.82
N ALA A 40 -4.54 3.38 13.16
CA ALA A 40 -5.68 3.16 12.27
C ALA A 40 -5.25 2.90 10.81
N GLY A 41 -3.96 2.69 10.57
CA GLY A 41 -3.37 2.36 9.28
C GLY A 41 -3.13 3.58 8.38
N ALA A 42 -2.50 3.32 7.23
CA ALA A 42 -2.16 4.33 6.22
C ALA A 42 -3.33 5.20 5.75
N ILE A 43 -4.56 4.69 5.84
CA ILE A 43 -5.78 5.41 5.45
C ILE A 43 -6.47 6.05 6.66
N GLY A 44 -6.69 5.25 7.72
CA GLY A 44 -7.49 5.67 8.87
C GLY A 44 -6.79 6.71 9.74
N SER A 45 -5.48 6.60 9.96
CA SER A 45 -4.73 7.53 10.80
C SER A 45 -4.75 8.97 10.26
N PRO A 46 -4.38 9.24 8.99
CA PRO A 46 -4.51 10.59 8.44
C PRO A 46 -5.98 11.06 8.37
N GLN A 47 -6.93 10.18 8.06
CA GLN A 47 -8.37 10.54 8.09
C GLN A 47 -8.80 11.03 9.48
N LEU A 48 -8.40 10.32 10.54
CA LEU A 48 -8.72 10.68 11.93
C LEU A 48 -8.08 11.99 12.36
N LEU A 49 -6.83 12.25 11.96
CA LEU A 49 -6.18 13.53 12.22
C LEU A 49 -6.94 14.67 11.53
N LEU A 50 -7.26 14.53 10.24
CA LEU A 50 -8.00 15.54 9.48
C LEU A 50 -9.38 15.82 10.10
N LEU A 51 -10.14 14.78 10.46
CA LEU A 51 -11.44 14.92 11.14
C LEU A 51 -11.33 15.53 12.55
N SER A 52 -10.16 15.43 13.18
CA SER A 52 -9.89 16.04 14.49
C SER A 52 -9.36 17.47 14.37
N GLY A 53 -9.38 18.05 13.17
CA GLY A 53 -8.88 19.40 12.92
C GLY A 53 -7.35 19.50 12.87
N ILE A 54 -6.63 18.38 12.72
CA ILE A 54 -5.18 18.35 12.52
C ILE A 54 -4.90 18.13 11.03
N GLY A 55 -4.54 19.20 10.33
CA GLY A 55 -4.32 19.16 8.90
C GLY A 55 -3.89 20.50 8.32
N PRO A 56 -4.04 20.69 7.00
CA PRO A 56 -3.53 21.89 6.32
C PRO A 56 -4.06 23.23 6.85
N GLN A 57 -5.25 23.24 7.44
CA GLN A 57 -5.86 24.45 8.01
C GLN A 57 -5.32 24.80 9.41
N SER A 58 -4.62 23.89 10.09
CA SER A 58 -4.14 24.03 11.47
C SER A 58 -2.63 23.88 11.61
N GLN A 59 -1.87 24.35 10.60
CA GLN A 59 -0.40 24.31 10.56
C GLN A 59 0.21 22.91 10.36
N HIS A 60 -0.58 21.89 10.00
CA HIS A 60 -0.09 20.56 9.62
C HIS A 60 -0.35 20.26 8.12
N PRO A 61 0.35 20.96 7.20
CA PRO A 61 0.09 20.86 5.75
C PRO A 61 0.36 19.47 5.15
N ASN A 62 1.09 18.62 5.87
CA ASN A 62 1.55 17.33 5.38
C ASN A 62 0.65 16.15 5.76
N VAL A 63 -0.38 16.34 6.60
CA VAL A 63 -1.31 15.25 6.95
C VAL A 63 -2.09 14.84 5.69
N GLY A 64 -2.07 13.54 5.39
CA GLY A 64 -2.63 12.97 4.17
C GLY A 64 -1.78 13.22 2.93
N LYS A 65 -0.59 13.81 3.03
CA LYS A 65 0.38 13.91 1.91
C LYS A 65 1.33 12.72 1.91
N PHE A 66 2.09 12.57 0.82
CA PHE A 66 3.07 11.49 0.67
C PHE A 66 2.44 10.10 0.77
N MET A 67 1.19 9.96 0.28
CA MET A 67 0.57 8.64 0.15
C MET A 67 1.28 7.89 -0.96
N ALA A 68 1.75 6.69 -0.70
CA ALA A 68 2.44 5.85 -1.66
C ALA A 68 1.84 4.45 -1.63
N ASP A 69 1.80 3.80 -2.78
CA ASP A 69 1.46 2.39 -2.89
C ASP A 69 2.32 1.77 -3.97
N ASN A 70 2.95 0.64 -3.66
CA ASN A 70 3.83 -0.04 -4.59
C ASN A 70 2.98 -0.55 -5.77
N PRO A 71 3.24 -0.10 -7.01
CA PRO A 71 2.64 -0.68 -8.20
C PRO A 71 2.84 -2.20 -8.23
N MET A 72 1.75 -2.89 -8.59
CA MET A 72 1.75 -4.31 -8.88
C MET A 72 1.41 -4.54 -10.35
N ASN A 73 2.17 -5.39 -11.02
CA ASN A 73 1.81 -5.91 -12.33
C ASN A 73 1.77 -7.44 -12.28
N ILE A 74 0.68 -8.04 -12.78
CA ILE A 74 0.45 -9.49 -12.69
C ILE A 74 0.36 -10.09 -14.08
N ILE A 75 0.86 -11.32 -14.18
CA ILE A 75 0.65 -12.22 -15.30
C ILE A 75 -0.02 -13.48 -14.74
N ASN A 76 -1.16 -13.89 -15.33
CA ASN A 76 -1.86 -15.12 -14.97
C ASN A 76 -1.71 -16.18 -16.07
N ILE A 77 -1.14 -17.32 -15.71
CA ILE A 77 -0.91 -18.46 -16.59
C ILE A 77 -2.00 -19.50 -16.32
N LEU A 78 -2.67 -19.95 -17.38
CA LEU A 78 -3.56 -21.11 -17.31
C LEU A 78 -2.73 -22.38 -17.34
N LEU A 79 -2.93 -23.24 -16.35
CA LEU A 79 -2.17 -24.46 -16.19
C LEU A 79 -2.92 -25.62 -16.87
N PRO A 80 -2.24 -26.45 -17.67
CA PRO A 80 -2.88 -27.53 -18.43
C PRO A 80 -3.38 -28.69 -17.55
N ASN A 81 -2.93 -28.75 -16.29
CA ASN A 81 -3.28 -29.83 -15.36
C ASN A 81 -4.07 -29.29 -14.17
N SER A 82 -5.29 -29.78 -14.00
CA SER A 82 -6.20 -29.40 -12.91
C SER A 82 -5.79 -29.93 -11.52
N SER A 83 -4.71 -30.72 -11.44
CA SER A 83 -4.24 -31.37 -10.20
C SER A 83 -3.13 -30.62 -9.45
N MET A 84 -2.77 -29.41 -9.86
CA MET A 84 -1.90 -28.58 -9.01
C MET A 84 -2.67 -28.02 -7.82
N GLU A 85 -2.20 -28.38 -6.63
CA GLU A 85 -2.73 -27.86 -5.37
C GLU A 85 -2.43 -26.36 -5.23
N PRO A 86 -3.40 -25.56 -4.74
CA PRO A 86 -3.15 -24.18 -4.36
C PRO A 86 -1.98 -24.09 -3.36
N SER A 87 -1.11 -23.11 -3.55
CA SER A 87 0.01 -22.86 -2.65
C SER A 87 -0.01 -21.42 -2.16
N ILE A 88 0.37 -21.23 -0.88
CA ILE A 88 0.67 -19.91 -0.34
C ILE A 88 2.05 -19.44 -0.82
N THR A 89 2.25 -18.13 -0.90
CA THR A 89 3.52 -17.52 -1.25
C THR A 89 4.61 -17.90 -0.23
N LYS A 90 5.66 -18.59 -0.71
CA LYS A 90 6.82 -19.02 0.10
C LYS A 90 8.17 -18.66 -0.53
N VAL A 91 8.17 -18.34 -1.82
CA VAL A 91 9.36 -18.07 -2.61
C VAL A 91 9.21 -16.68 -3.21
N VAL A 92 10.26 -15.87 -3.11
CA VAL A 92 10.31 -14.52 -3.68
C VAL A 92 11.64 -14.34 -4.42
N GLY A 93 11.56 -13.82 -5.64
CA GLY A 93 12.71 -13.30 -6.38
C GLY A 93 12.95 -11.86 -5.99
N ILE A 94 14.15 -11.55 -5.48
CA ILE A 94 14.49 -10.21 -5.00
C ILE A 94 15.55 -9.59 -5.93
N ASN A 95 15.27 -8.37 -6.38
CA ASN A 95 16.19 -7.50 -7.09
C ASN A 95 16.08 -6.07 -6.53
N ASP A 96 17.12 -5.27 -6.69
CA ASP A 96 17.12 -3.86 -6.24
C ASP A 96 16.06 -3.00 -6.95
N ASN A 97 15.53 -3.46 -8.08
CA ASN A 97 14.55 -2.75 -8.90
C ASN A 97 13.15 -3.37 -8.90
N TYR A 98 12.98 -4.61 -8.43
CA TYR A 98 11.69 -5.31 -8.44
C TYR A 98 11.72 -6.52 -7.52
N PHE A 99 10.54 -6.92 -7.06
CA PHE A 99 10.30 -8.20 -6.39
C PHE A 99 9.31 -9.00 -7.22
N ILE A 100 9.57 -10.29 -7.41
CA ILE A 100 8.67 -11.19 -8.13
C ILE A 100 8.24 -12.30 -7.18
N GLU A 101 6.93 -12.45 -6.98
CA GLU A 101 6.38 -13.50 -6.14
C GLU A 101 5.12 -14.10 -6.75
N PRO A 102 4.86 -15.41 -6.50
CA PRO A 102 3.57 -15.98 -6.82
C PRO A 102 2.51 -15.37 -5.92
N VAL A 103 1.39 -14.96 -6.51
CA VAL A 103 0.23 -14.44 -5.75
C VAL A 103 -0.97 -15.33 -6.00
N ILE A 104 -1.84 -15.44 -4.99
CA ILE A 104 -3.12 -16.11 -5.17
C ILE A 104 -4.08 -15.07 -5.73
N PHE A 105 -4.22 -15.06 -7.05
CA PHE A 105 -5.30 -14.36 -7.73
C PHE A 105 -6.17 -15.41 -8.39
N GLN A 106 -7.38 -15.63 -7.87
CA GLN A 106 -8.32 -16.58 -8.48
C GLN A 106 -9.14 -15.85 -9.54
N PRO A 107 -8.86 -16.02 -10.84
CA PRO A 107 -9.85 -15.67 -11.84
C PRO A 107 -11.07 -16.57 -11.62
N GLN A 108 -12.25 -15.98 -11.70
CA GLN A 108 -13.49 -16.75 -11.76
C GLN A 108 -13.43 -17.68 -12.97
N LEU A 109 -13.19 -18.98 -12.74
CA LEU A 109 -13.42 -20.14 -13.62
C LEU A 109 -12.86 -21.41 -12.96
N ASN A 110 -13.42 -22.57 -13.31
CA ASN A 110 -13.00 -23.91 -12.83
C ASN A 110 -11.65 -24.37 -13.42
N MET A 111 -10.70 -23.46 -13.61
CA MET A 111 -9.39 -23.73 -14.21
C MET A 111 -8.28 -23.41 -13.22
N THR A 112 -7.29 -24.28 -13.12
CA THR A 112 -6.11 -24.05 -12.29
C THR A 112 -5.19 -23.03 -12.96
N SER A 113 -4.82 -21.98 -12.24
CA SER A 113 -3.94 -20.92 -12.73
C SER A 113 -2.78 -20.65 -11.79
N GLY A 114 -1.65 -20.22 -12.35
CA GLY A 114 -0.53 -19.67 -11.60
C GLY A 114 -0.39 -18.19 -11.91
N SER A 115 -0.30 -17.34 -10.88
CA SER A 115 -0.12 -15.90 -11.05
C SER A 115 1.24 -15.48 -10.54
N LEU A 116 1.99 -14.75 -11.37
CA LEU A 116 3.25 -14.11 -10.99
C LEU A 116 3.00 -12.62 -10.90
N ALA A 117 3.26 -12.05 -9.73
CA ALA A 117 3.19 -10.61 -9.50
C ALA A 117 4.59 -10.01 -9.42
N GLU A 118 4.73 -8.84 -10.00
CA GLU A 118 5.85 -7.94 -9.87
C GLU A 118 5.46 -6.80 -8.91
N LYS A 119 6.35 -6.46 -7.97
CA LYS A 119 6.27 -5.31 -7.06
C LYS A 119 7.51 -4.44 -7.25
N ILE A 120 7.34 -3.15 -7.55
CA ILE A 120 8.48 -2.23 -7.53
C ILE A 120 8.83 -1.74 -6.12
N PRO A 121 10.11 -1.53 -5.77
CA PRO A 121 10.55 -0.93 -4.51
C PRO A 121 10.32 0.59 -4.50
N GLY A 122 10.29 1.18 -3.30
CA GLY A 122 9.87 2.57 -3.11
C GLY A 122 8.38 2.60 -2.77
N PRO A 123 7.51 3.16 -3.64
CA PRO A 123 7.79 3.81 -4.94
C PRO A 123 8.26 5.26 -4.80
N LEU A 124 8.69 5.90 -5.89
CA LEU A 124 8.98 7.35 -5.91
C LEU A 124 7.75 8.20 -6.21
N SER A 125 6.77 7.64 -6.91
CA SER A 125 5.48 8.25 -7.16
C SER A 125 4.69 8.35 -5.86
N ILE A 126 4.22 9.55 -5.57
CA ILE A 126 3.44 9.84 -4.36
C ILE A 126 2.17 10.59 -4.75
N GLY A 127 1.17 10.49 -3.90
CA GLY A 127 0.00 11.34 -3.97
C GLY A 127 -0.51 11.74 -2.60
N SER A 128 -1.82 11.73 -2.44
CA SER A 128 -2.46 12.27 -1.24
C SER A 128 -3.81 11.64 -0.93
N LEU A 129 -4.22 11.80 0.32
CA LEU A 129 -5.49 11.44 0.91
C LEU A 129 -6.20 12.72 1.39
N TRP A 130 -7.51 12.81 1.16
CA TRP A 130 -8.35 13.88 1.70
C TRP A 130 -9.74 13.38 2.05
N LEU A 131 -10.40 14.09 2.95
CA LEU A 131 -11.73 13.70 3.42
C LEU A 131 -12.74 13.77 2.26
N ALA A 132 -13.49 12.68 2.07
CA ALA A 132 -14.69 12.67 1.25
C ALA A 132 -15.90 13.25 2.02
N ASN A 133 -15.88 13.13 3.35
CA ASN A 133 -16.86 13.71 4.26
C ASN A 133 -16.12 14.37 5.44
N SER A 134 -16.49 15.60 5.78
CA SER A 134 -15.83 16.39 6.83
C SER A 134 -16.21 16.00 8.26
N THR A 135 -17.14 15.07 8.45
CA THR A 135 -17.67 14.70 9.77
C THR A 135 -17.85 13.20 10.00
N ASP A 136 -18.18 12.43 8.95
CA ASP A 136 -18.41 11.00 9.08
C ASP A 136 -17.15 10.18 8.78
N VAL A 137 -16.60 9.59 9.83
CA VAL A 137 -15.42 8.70 9.75
C VAL A 137 -15.70 7.40 9.01
N LYS A 138 -16.96 6.96 8.89
CA LYS A 138 -17.31 5.72 8.19
C LYS A 138 -17.22 5.87 6.67
N VAL A 139 -17.23 7.10 6.18
CA VAL A 139 -17.05 7.38 4.75
C VAL A 139 -15.56 7.31 4.44
N THR A 140 -15.19 6.33 3.61
CA THR A 140 -13.80 6.15 3.13
C THR A 140 -13.29 7.46 2.52
N PRO A 141 -12.08 7.93 2.89
CA PRO A 141 -11.52 9.14 2.30
C PRO A 141 -11.15 8.91 0.83
N ASN A 142 -11.00 10.00 0.08
CA ASN A 142 -10.46 9.95 -1.26
C ASN A 142 -8.94 9.77 -1.19
N VAL A 143 -8.38 8.92 -2.06
CA VAL A 143 -6.94 8.64 -2.12
C VAL A 143 -6.49 8.58 -3.56
N ARG A 144 -5.31 9.13 -3.82
CA ARG A 144 -4.63 9.04 -5.11
C ARG A 144 -3.15 8.74 -4.87
N PHE A 145 -2.62 7.73 -5.54
CA PHE A 145 -1.20 7.32 -5.43
C PHE A 145 -0.33 7.77 -6.59
N ASN A 146 -0.93 8.13 -7.74
CA ASN A 146 -0.22 8.58 -8.95
C ASN A 146 0.75 7.52 -9.51
N TYR A 147 0.31 6.26 -9.67
CA TYR A 147 1.16 5.20 -10.22
C TYR A 147 1.88 5.63 -11.51
N PHE A 148 3.20 5.45 -11.54
CA PHE A 148 4.06 5.77 -12.69
C PHE A 148 4.06 7.24 -13.13
N ASP A 149 3.77 8.16 -12.21
CA ASP A 149 4.02 9.58 -12.40
C ASP A 149 5.53 9.86 -12.40
N ASN A 150 6.29 9.14 -11.57
CA ASN A 150 7.75 9.11 -11.66
C ASN A 150 8.21 8.09 -12.72
N PRO A 151 9.02 8.50 -13.72
CA PRO A 151 9.46 7.60 -14.79
C PRO A 151 10.39 6.47 -14.33
N ILE A 152 11.08 6.61 -13.19
CA ILE A 152 11.93 5.55 -12.63
C ILE A 152 11.07 4.37 -12.16
N ASP A 153 9.90 4.63 -11.59
CA ASP A 153 8.96 3.58 -11.18
C ASP A 153 8.47 2.77 -12.39
N LEU A 154 8.19 3.45 -13.51
CA LEU A 154 7.81 2.79 -14.74
C LEU A 154 8.96 1.94 -15.30
N SER A 155 10.17 2.48 -15.31
CA SER A 155 11.36 1.76 -15.75
C SER A 155 11.60 0.48 -14.92
N ARG A 156 11.39 0.55 -13.60
CA ARG A 156 11.41 -0.60 -12.69
C ARG A 156 10.38 -1.66 -13.03
N CYS A 157 9.13 -1.27 -13.27
CA CYS A 157 8.10 -2.20 -13.74
C CYS A 157 8.52 -2.88 -15.05
N VAL A 158 9.00 -2.12 -16.05
CA VAL A 158 9.45 -2.70 -17.32
C VAL A 158 10.58 -3.71 -17.12
N MET A 159 11.55 -3.43 -16.24
CA MET A 159 12.61 -4.38 -15.90
C MET A 159 12.06 -5.65 -15.23
N GLY A 160 11.15 -5.52 -14.28
CA GLY A 160 10.54 -6.66 -13.58
C GLY A 160 9.67 -7.52 -14.50
N MET A 161 8.84 -6.90 -15.34
CA MET A 161 7.99 -7.61 -16.29
C MET A 161 8.79 -8.33 -17.38
N ARG A 162 9.89 -7.75 -17.87
CA ARG A 162 10.82 -8.44 -18.77
C ARG A 162 11.48 -9.63 -18.08
N LYS A 163 11.86 -9.49 -16.80
CA LYS A 163 12.39 -10.61 -16.02
C LYS A 163 11.37 -11.74 -15.87
N ILE A 164 10.09 -11.43 -15.68
CA ILE A 164 9.03 -12.45 -15.73
C ILE A 164 9.02 -13.13 -17.10
N GLY A 165 9.08 -12.37 -18.21
CA GLY A 165 9.20 -12.94 -19.56
C GLY A 165 10.34 -13.95 -19.69
N GLU A 166 11.55 -13.61 -19.24
CA GLU A 166 12.68 -14.53 -19.20
C GLU A 166 12.41 -15.78 -18.34
N MET A 167 11.75 -15.62 -17.18
CA MET A 167 11.38 -16.75 -16.32
C MET A 167 10.42 -17.72 -17.03
N LEU A 168 9.47 -17.21 -17.81
CA LEU A 168 8.50 -18.00 -18.58
C LEU A 168 9.14 -18.86 -19.68
N GLU A 169 10.32 -18.48 -20.16
CA GLU A 169 11.07 -19.21 -21.19
C GLU A 169 11.96 -20.33 -20.61
N THR A 170 12.15 -20.39 -19.29
CA THR A 170 13.03 -21.37 -18.66
C THR A 170 12.55 -22.81 -18.81
N LYS A 171 13.49 -23.77 -18.70
CA LYS A 171 13.19 -25.21 -18.71
C LYS A 171 12.17 -25.62 -17.64
N ALA A 172 12.16 -24.95 -16.48
CA ALA A 172 11.23 -25.22 -15.39
C ALA A 172 9.77 -24.94 -15.79
N MET A 173 9.55 -23.98 -16.70
CA MET A 173 8.21 -23.58 -17.16
C MET A 173 7.67 -24.43 -18.31
N ASN A 174 8.51 -25.28 -18.94
CA ASN A 174 8.08 -26.10 -20.08
C ASN A 174 6.94 -27.06 -19.76
N GLN A 175 6.85 -27.55 -18.52
CA GLN A 175 5.78 -28.44 -18.07
C GLN A 175 4.40 -27.77 -18.03
N PHE A 176 4.35 -26.43 -18.06
CA PHE A 176 3.10 -25.67 -18.03
C PHE A 176 2.67 -25.18 -19.41
N LYS A 177 3.45 -25.47 -20.46
CA LYS A 177 3.14 -25.10 -21.84
C LYS A 177 2.15 -26.09 -22.46
N HIS A 178 1.14 -25.58 -23.16
CA HIS A 178 0.23 -26.34 -24.00
C HIS A 178 0.67 -26.19 -25.46
N ASN A 179 1.00 -27.29 -26.14
CA ASN A 179 1.52 -27.29 -27.52
C ASN A 179 2.74 -26.37 -27.73
N GLY A 180 3.59 -26.23 -26.70
CA GLY A 180 4.79 -25.38 -26.76
C GLY A 180 4.59 -23.92 -26.36
N GLU A 181 3.36 -23.50 -26.02
CA GLU A 181 3.05 -22.13 -25.64
C GLU A 181 2.39 -22.04 -24.25
N LEU A 182 2.58 -20.92 -23.55
CA LEU A 182 1.83 -20.64 -22.32
C LEU A 182 0.50 -19.99 -22.69
N LEU A 183 -0.58 -20.44 -22.04
CA LEU A 183 -1.88 -19.82 -22.15
C LEU A 183 -2.07 -18.81 -21.01
N PHE A 184 -2.63 -17.65 -21.30
CA PHE A 184 -2.79 -16.57 -20.33
C PHE A 184 -4.26 -16.27 -20.04
N SER A 185 -4.56 -15.90 -18.79
CA SER A 185 -5.86 -15.36 -18.39
C SER A 185 -5.73 -13.84 -18.21
N GLY A 186 -6.29 -13.09 -19.16
CA GLY A 186 -6.13 -11.63 -19.23
C GLY A 186 -4.94 -11.21 -20.10
N PRO A 187 -4.40 -10.00 -19.90
CA PRO A 187 -3.32 -9.46 -20.72
C PRO A 187 -2.07 -10.36 -20.70
N SER A 188 -1.55 -10.67 -21.89
CA SER A 188 -0.26 -11.36 -22.07
C SER A 188 0.90 -10.37 -22.13
N LEU A 189 2.11 -10.84 -21.86
CA LEU A 189 3.32 -10.03 -22.02
C LEU A 189 3.51 -9.59 -23.49
N PRO A 190 4.11 -8.42 -23.74
CA PRO A 190 4.53 -8.02 -25.08
C PRO A 190 5.52 -9.01 -25.69
N ASN A 191 5.44 -9.22 -27.01
CA ASN A 191 6.31 -10.16 -27.73
C ASN A 191 7.66 -9.54 -28.11
N ASN A 192 7.72 -8.23 -28.34
CA ASN A 192 8.94 -7.55 -28.78
C ASN A 192 9.68 -6.92 -27.61
N ASN A 193 10.71 -7.59 -27.10
CA ASN A 193 11.54 -7.08 -26.01
C ASN A 193 12.23 -5.75 -26.34
N SER A 194 12.53 -5.48 -27.62
CA SER A 194 13.18 -4.24 -28.06
C SER A 194 12.23 -3.04 -28.11
N ASN A 195 10.90 -3.27 -28.12
CA ASN A 195 9.93 -2.18 -28.17
C ASN A 195 9.56 -1.70 -26.76
N ASN A 196 10.30 -0.73 -26.21
CA ASN A 196 10.09 -0.24 -24.85
C ASN A 196 8.68 0.31 -24.61
N TRP A 197 8.06 0.91 -25.64
CA TRP A 197 6.73 1.50 -25.52
C TRP A 197 5.65 0.46 -25.22
N GLU A 198 5.72 -0.75 -25.81
CA GLU A 198 4.76 -1.82 -25.52
C GLU A 198 4.83 -2.26 -24.05
N TRP A 199 6.04 -2.35 -23.49
CA TRP A 199 6.25 -2.70 -22.10
C TRP A 199 5.79 -1.61 -21.13
N GLU A 200 6.08 -0.35 -21.45
CA GLU A 200 5.57 0.79 -20.67
C GLU A 200 4.04 0.84 -20.69
N SER A 201 3.43 0.61 -21.87
CA SER A 201 1.99 0.55 -22.03
C SER A 201 1.38 -0.60 -21.23
N PHE A 202 1.98 -1.79 -21.28
CA PHE A 202 1.59 -2.94 -20.48
C PHE A 202 1.62 -2.60 -18.98
N CYS A 203 2.72 -2.03 -18.49
CA CYS A 203 2.86 -1.61 -17.10
C CYS A 203 1.72 -0.66 -16.70
N ARG A 204 1.50 0.42 -17.46
CA ARG A 204 0.47 1.42 -17.14
C ARG A 204 -0.96 0.90 -17.20
N THR A 205 -1.27 -0.01 -18.12
CA THR A 205 -2.65 -0.48 -18.35
C THR A 205 -3.05 -1.66 -17.46
N THR A 206 -2.07 -2.38 -16.91
CA THR A 206 -2.30 -3.56 -16.05
C THR A 206 -1.98 -3.33 -14.58
N VAL A 207 -1.59 -2.10 -14.21
CA VAL A 207 -1.20 -1.77 -12.83
C VAL A 207 -2.33 -1.95 -11.84
N GLY A 208 -2.03 -2.59 -10.74
CA GLY A 208 -2.87 -2.71 -9.55
C GLY A 208 -2.12 -2.28 -8.29
N THR A 209 -2.84 -2.35 -7.17
CA THR A 209 -2.25 -2.20 -5.84
C THR A 209 -1.57 -3.51 -5.42
N PHE A 210 -0.38 -3.44 -4.82
CA PHE A 210 0.19 -4.58 -4.10
C PHE A 210 -0.34 -4.68 -2.65
N TYR A 211 -1.34 -3.86 -2.29
CA TYR A 211 -1.90 -3.72 -0.94
C TYR A 211 -0.88 -3.32 0.13
N HIS A 212 0.26 -2.77 -0.29
CA HIS A 212 1.37 -2.34 0.56
C HIS A 212 1.45 -0.82 0.68
N TYR A 213 0.31 -0.15 0.55
CA TYR A 213 0.20 1.29 0.65
C TYR A 213 0.58 1.81 2.05
N HIS A 214 1.21 2.98 2.06
CA HIS A 214 1.83 3.59 3.21
C HIS A 214 1.86 5.13 3.07
N GLY A 215 2.36 5.81 4.09
CA GLY A 215 2.42 7.27 4.12
C GLY A 215 1.14 7.95 4.59
N GLY A 216 1.08 9.27 4.50
CA GLY A 216 -0.02 10.09 5.04
C GLY A 216 0.28 10.73 6.40
N CYS A 217 1.15 10.13 7.21
CA CYS A 217 1.62 10.67 8.50
C CYS A 217 3.14 10.52 8.65
N VAL A 218 3.89 10.78 7.58
CA VAL A 218 5.32 10.42 7.45
C VAL A 218 6.19 11.06 8.55
N VAL A 219 7.16 10.29 9.06
CA VAL A 219 8.19 10.77 10.00
C VAL A 219 8.98 11.94 9.40
N GLY A 220 9.21 12.98 10.19
CA GLY A 220 9.83 14.24 9.77
C GLY A 220 8.92 15.16 8.96
N LYS A 221 7.67 14.77 8.69
CA LYS A 221 6.66 15.57 7.96
C LYS A 221 5.42 15.85 8.78
N VAL A 222 4.92 14.84 9.49
CA VAL A 222 3.74 14.92 10.38
C VAL A 222 4.10 14.51 11.80
N VAL A 223 4.88 13.43 11.96
CA VAL A 223 5.39 12.98 13.25
C VAL A 223 6.90 13.17 13.38
N ASP A 224 7.42 13.26 14.60
CA ASP A 224 8.86 13.30 14.88
C ASP A 224 9.49 11.89 14.93
N GLY A 225 10.77 11.80 15.29
CA GLY A 225 11.52 10.53 15.39
C GLY A 225 11.04 9.60 16.50
N ASP A 226 10.27 10.12 17.47
CA ASP A 226 9.64 9.36 18.55
C ASP A 226 8.14 9.11 18.24
N PHE A 227 7.73 9.34 17.00
CA PHE A 227 6.37 9.18 16.47
C PHE A 227 5.32 10.12 17.07
N ASN A 228 5.72 11.18 17.77
CA ASN A 228 4.80 12.20 18.27
C ASN A 228 4.29 13.05 17.11
N VAL A 229 3.00 13.38 17.11
CA VAL A 229 2.48 14.38 16.16
C VAL A 229 3.12 15.72 16.51
N MET A 230 3.91 16.25 15.58
CA MET A 230 4.68 17.47 15.82
C MET A 230 3.74 18.61 16.24
N GLY A 231 4.13 19.42 17.23
CA GLY A 231 3.32 20.54 17.70
C GLY A 231 2.08 20.17 18.54
N ILE A 232 1.82 18.89 18.80
CA ILE A 232 0.66 18.44 19.58
C ILE A 232 1.08 17.44 20.66
N LYS A 233 0.83 17.77 21.93
CA LYS A 233 1.19 16.90 23.05
C LYS A 233 0.26 15.71 23.19
N SER A 234 0.81 14.62 23.76
CA SER A 234 0.06 13.43 24.18
C SER A 234 -0.63 12.69 23.04
N VAL A 235 -0.10 12.76 21.82
CA VAL A 235 -0.59 12.01 20.66
C VAL A 235 0.55 11.52 19.79
N ARG A 236 0.49 10.24 19.40
CA ARG A 236 1.42 9.59 18.47
C ARG A 236 0.71 8.90 17.32
N VAL A 237 1.43 8.63 16.25
CA VAL A 237 0.97 7.75 15.16
C VAL A 237 1.95 6.61 15.00
N VAL A 238 1.50 5.37 15.16
CA VAL A 238 2.33 4.17 15.11
C VAL A 238 1.63 3.13 14.24
N ASP A 239 1.82 3.25 12.93
CA ASP A 239 1.38 2.32 11.90
C ASP A 239 2.06 2.64 10.55
N GLY A 240 1.62 1.98 9.46
CA GLY A 240 2.19 2.16 8.12
C GLY A 240 2.04 3.56 7.51
N SER A 241 1.25 4.44 8.11
CA SER A 241 1.16 5.85 7.66
C SER A 241 2.45 6.63 7.90
N THR A 242 3.33 6.13 8.78
CA THR A 242 4.57 6.80 9.18
C THR A 242 5.74 6.54 8.23
N PHE A 243 5.62 5.53 7.38
CA PHE A 243 6.67 5.15 6.44
C PHE A 243 6.72 6.06 5.22
N ASN A 244 7.93 6.42 4.81
CA ASN A 244 8.19 7.09 3.53
C ASN A 244 8.40 6.09 2.37
N ILE A 245 8.84 4.87 2.69
CA ILE A 245 9.10 3.78 1.74
C ILE A 245 8.61 2.47 2.38
N SER A 246 8.05 1.58 1.56
CA SER A 246 7.63 0.25 2.01
C SER A 246 8.83 -0.58 2.50
N PRO A 247 8.84 -1.08 3.75
CA PRO A 247 9.94 -1.91 4.24
C PRO A 247 9.88 -3.32 3.64
N GLY A 248 10.93 -3.71 2.91
CA GLY A 248 11.08 -5.04 2.34
C GLY A 248 10.06 -5.40 1.24
N THR A 249 9.94 -6.69 0.95
CA THR A 249 8.97 -7.22 -0.03
C THR A 249 7.55 -7.17 0.52
N ASN A 250 7.37 -7.61 1.77
CA ASN A 250 6.08 -7.69 2.46
C ASN A 250 6.20 -7.01 3.85
N PRO A 251 5.53 -5.87 4.10
CA PRO A 251 5.84 -5.00 5.24
C PRO A 251 5.22 -5.43 6.58
N GLN A 252 4.37 -6.48 6.60
CA GLN A 252 3.58 -6.85 7.78
C GLN A 252 4.45 -7.14 9.01
N ALA A 253 5.55 -7.87 8.85
CA ALA A 253 6.44 -8.19 9.98
C ALA A 253 7.05 -6.93 10.60
N THR A 254 7.47 -5.98 9.77
CA THR A 254 8.00 -4.69 10.22
C THR A 254 6.93 -3.87 10.94
N LEU A 255 5.69 -3.88 10.45
CA LEU A 255 4.56 -3.22 11.13
C LEU A 255 4.24 -3.84 12.49
N MET A 256 4.27 -5.18 12.59
CA MET A 256 4.06 -5.88 13.87
C MET A 256 5.18 -5.56 14.87
N MET A 257 6.43 -5.48 14.40
CA MET A 257 7.56 -5.08 15.22
C MET A 257 7.44 -3.63 15.70
N LEU A 258 7.07 -2.70 14.81
CA LEU A 258 6.90 -1.28 15.13
C LEU A 258 5.88 -1.04 16.27
N GLY A 259 4.85 -1.89 16.37
CA GLY A 259 3.83 -1.74 17.41
C GLY A 259 4.25 -2.19 18.81
N ARG A 260 5.37 -2.90 18.96
CA ARG A 260 5.85 -3.44 20.25
C ARG A 260 6.83 -2.49 20.94
#